data_AF-A0A3S1A816-F1
#
_entry.id   AF-A0A3S1A816-F1
#
_cell.length_a   1.000
_cell.length_b   1.000
_cell.length_c   1.000
_cell.angle_alpha   90.00
_cell.angle_beta   90.00
_cell.angle_gamma   90.00
#
_symmetry.space_group_name_H-M   'P 1'
#
loop_
_entity.id
_entity.type
_entity.pdbx_description
1 polymer ?
#
loop_
_entity_poly.entity_id
_entity_poly.type
_entity_poly.pdbx_seq_one_letter_code
_entity_poly.pdbx_strand_id
1 'polypeptide(L)' 'MRENYDFSKSVKNPYSKQLKEQVTIDLEKDIIQYFEEIAQETGISYLNLINLYLRECMENKRKLSLIESNN' A
#
# COMPACT_ATOMS: atom_id res chain seq x y z
N MET A 1 14.32 -8.41 -8.83
CA MET A 1 13.31 -7.63 -9.57
C MET A 1 12.82 -8.47 -10.74
N ARG A 2 11.50 -8.60 -10.94
CA ARG A 2 10.96 -9.19 -12.17
C ARG A 2 10.95 -8.12 -13.26
N GLU A 3 11.36 -8.50 -14.46
CA GLU A 3 11.80 -7.58 -15.51
C GLU A 3 10.68 -6.96 -16.35
N ASN A 4 9.46 -7.52 -16.36
CA ASN A 4 8.42 -7.03 -17.26
C ASN A 4 7.04 -7.11 -16.60
N TYR A 5 6.37 -5.97 -16.54
CA TYR A 5 4.94 -5.86 -16.21
C TYR A 5 4.20 -5.35 -17.43
N ASP A 6 3.13 -6.06 -17.79
CA ASP A 6 2.24 -5.71 -18.89
C ASP A 6 1.13 -4.78 -18.38
N PHE A 7 1.26 -3.48 -18.68
CA PHE A 7 0.33 -2.41 -18.28
C PHE A 7 -0.82 -2.20 -19.27
N SER A 8 -1.03 -3.12 -20.22
CA SER A 8 -2.01 -2.98 -21.31
C SER A 8 -3.47 -2.85 -20.86
N LYS A 9 -3.80 -3.15 -19.60
CA LYS A 9 -5.16 -3.07 -19.03
C LYS A 9 -5.31 -2.11 -17.85
N SER A 10 -4.34 -1.23 -17.60
CA SER A 10 -4.35 -0.37 -16.41
C SER A 10 -5.40 0.74 -16.50
N VAL A 11 -6.34 0.75 -15.53
CA VAL A 11 -7.33 1.82 -15.37
C VAL A 11 -6.69 3.01 -14.64
N LYS A 12 -6.95 4.22 -15.14
CA LYS A 12 -6.42 5.46 -14.55
C LYS A 12 -6.93 5.61 -13.12
N ASN A 13 -6.03 5.57 -12.14
CA ASN A 13 -6.40 5.69 -10.73
C ASN A 13 -7.03 7.08 -10.46
N PRO A 14 -8.31 7.18 -10.05
CA PRO A 14 -9.00 8.46 -9.80
C PRO A 14 -8.37 9.28 -8.67
N TYR A 15 -7.49 8.68 -7.86
CA TYR A 15 -6.77 9.33 -6.77
C TYR A 15 -5.50 10.08 -7.21
N SER A 16 -5.24 10.20 -8.53
CA SER A 16 -4.05 10.89 -9.07
C SER A 16 -4.03 12.42 -8.89
N LYS A 17 -5.08 13.03 -8.32
CA LYS A 17 -5.25 14.48 -8.21
C LYS A 17 -4.79 15.09 -6.87
N GLN A 18 -4.43 14.28 -5.88
CA GLN A 18 -3.96 14.80 -4.59
C GLN A 18 -2.47 15.12 -4.68
N LEU A 19 -2.08 16.29 -4.16
CA LEU A 19 -0.67 16.67 -4.01
C LEU A 19 0.00 15.59 -3.15
N LYS A 20 0.89 14.79 -3.75
CA LYS A 20 1.61 13.74 -3.03
C LYS A 20 2.78 14.37 -2.30
N GLU A 21 2.80 14.25 -0.98
CA GLU A 21 4.00 14.49 -0.20
C GLU A 21 4.89 13.24 -0.27
N GLN A 22 6.17 13.42 -0.58
CA GLN A 22 7.12 12.33 -0.66
C GLN A 22 7.74 12.10 0.73
N VAL A 23 7.42 10.97 1.34
CA VAL A 23 7.98 10.54 2.63
C VAL A 23 8.69 9.20 2.46
N THR A 24 9.73 8.96 3.25
CA THR A 24 10.36 7.64 3.37
C THR A 24 9.78 6.94 4.59
N ILE A 25 9.31 5.71 4.42
CA ILE A 25 8.72 4.89 5.48
C ILE A 25 9.49 3.57 5.52
N ASP A 26 10.00 3.20 6.69
CA ASP A 26 10.60 1.89 6.90
C ASP A 26 9.48 0.85 7.04
N LEU A 27 9.56 -0.21 6.24
CA LEU A 27 8.60 -1.31 6.25
C LEU A 27 9.35 -2.62 6.41
N GLU A 28 8.76 -3.52 7.19
CA GLU A 28 9.27 -4.88 7.33
C GLU A 28 9.15 -5.65 6.01
N LYS A 29 10.05 -6.61 5.80
CA LYS A 29 10.18 -7.34 4.54
C LYS A 29 8.91 -8.12 4.19
N ASP A 30 8.25 -8.68 5.19
CA ASP A 30 7.00 -9.43 5.08
C ASP A 30 5.83 -8.52 4.65
N ILE A 31 5.76 -7.29 5.16
CA ILE A 31 4.78 -6.27 4.72
C ILE A 31 4.97 -5.98 3.23
N ILE A 32 6.21 -5.76 2.79
CA ILE A 32 6.52 -5.52 1.37
C ILE A 32 6.09 -6.72 0.54
N GLN A 33 6.46 -7.93 0.96
CA GLN A 33 6.12 -9.17 0.24
C GLN A 33 4.60 -9.35 0.11
N TYR A 34 3.84 -9.12 1.19
CA TYR A 34 2.38 -9.20 1.19
C TYR A 34 1.76 -8.28 0.13
N PHE A 35 2.19 -7.02 0.06
CA PHE A 35 1.67 -6.09 -0.94
C PHE A 35 2.18 -6.36 -2.36
N GLU A 36 3.36 -6.98 -2.52
CA GLU A 36 3.85 -7.46 -3.83
C GLU A 36 3.01 -8.61 -4.38
N GLU A 37 2.56 -9.53 -3.52
CA GLU A 37 1.66 -10.64 -3.90
C GLU A 37 0.31 -10.09 -4.37
N ILE A 38 -0.29 -9.17 -3.60
CA ILE A 38 -1.56 -8.53 -3.98
C ILE A 38 -1.41 -7.69 -5.26
N ALA A 39 -0.25 -7.06 -5.47
CA ALA A 39 0.04 -6.33 -6.70
C ALA A 39 0.06 -7.23 -7.94
N GLN A 40 0.52 -8.48 -7.79
CA GLN A 40 0.49 -9.49 -8.86
C GLN A 40 -0.93 -9.88 -9.23
N GLU A 41 -1.82 -9.99 -8.25
CA GLU A 41 -3.21 -10.38 -8.47
C GLU A 41 -4.07 -9.23 -9.02
N THR A 42 -3.85 -8.02 -8.50
CA THR A 42 -4.71 -6.85 -8.80
C THR A 42 -4.21 -6.00 -9.96
N GLY A 43 -2.94 -6.13 -10.34
CA GLY A 43 -2.29 -5.28 -11.35
C GLY A 43 -2.04 -3.83 -10.88
N ILE A 44 -2.24 -3.54 -9.59
CA ILE A 44 -1.96 -2.25 -8.96
C ILE A 44 -0.58 -2.32 -8.30
N SER A 45 0.24 -1.27 -8.38
CA SER A 45 1.55 -1.29 -7.71
C SER A 45 1.44 -1.44 -6.19
N TYR A 46 2.36 -2.18 -5.56
CA TYR A 46 2.39 -2.38 -4.11
C TYR A 46 2.38 -1.04 -3.35
N LEU A 47 3.09 -0.01 -3.85
CA LEU A 47 3.10 1.32 -3.24
C LEU A 47 1.72 2.00 -3.27
N ASN A 48 0.97 1.82 -4.36
CA ASN A 48 -0.40 2.35 -4.43
C ASN A 48 -1.33 1.56 -3.50
N LEU A 49 -1.17 0.25 -3.39
CA LEU A 49 -1.94 -0.58 -2.46
C LEU A 49 -1.69 -0.17 -1.01
N ILE A 50 -0.42 -0.02 -0.60
CA ILE A 50 -0.07 0.48 0.74
C ILE A 50 -0.79 1.81 1.02
N ASN A 51 -0.71 2.76 0.08
CA ASN A 51 -1.35 4.05 0.24
C ASN A 51 -2.89 3.96 0.34
N LEU A 52 -3.52 3.06 -0.42
CA LEU A 52 -4.96 2.81 -0.35
C LEU A 52 -5.38 2.23 1.02
N TYR A 53 -4.61 1.27 1.53
CA TYR A 53 -4.86 0.68 2.84
C TYR A 53 -4.67 1.69 3.98
N LEU A 54 -3.64 2.53 3.91
CA LEU A 54 -3.42 3.61 4.88
C LEU A 54 -4.58 4.63 4.85
N ARG A 55 -5.08 4.96 3.65
CA ARG A 55 -6.26 5.81 3.50
C ARG A 55 -7.51 5.18 4.11
N GLU A 56 -7.76 3.90 3.86
CA GLU A 56 -8.87 3.18 4.48
C GLU A 56 -8.75 3.17 6.01
N CYS A 57 -7.54 2.96 6.54
CA CYS A 57 -7.25 3.02 7.97
C CYS A 57 -7.62 4.39 8.56
N MET A 58 -7.23 5.48 7.88
CA MET A 58 -7.54 6.85 8.25
C MET A 58 -9.04 7.15 8.19
N GLU A 59 -9.72 6.77 7.09
CA GLU A 59 -11.15 7.01 6.89
C GLU A 59 -12.00 6.28 7.94
N ASN A 60 -11.60 5.06 8.29
CA ASN A 60 -12.25 4.28 9.35
C ASN A 60 -11.78 4.63 10.77
N LYS A 61 -10.87 5.61 10.91
CA LYS A 61 -10.26 6.03 12.18
C LYS A 61 -9.77 4.85 13.02
N ARG A 62 -9.21 3.82 12.37
CA ARG A 62 -8.68 2.64 13.05
C ARG A 62 -7.51 3.09 13.92
N LYS A 63 -7.58 2.75 15.20
CA LYS A 63 -6.48 2.97 16.14
C LYS A 63 -5.84 1.62 16.43
N LEU A 64 -4.52 1.57 16.41
CA LEU A 64 -3.81 0.39 16.87
C LEU A 64 -4.15 0.20 18.34
N SER A 65 -4.78 -0.93 18.67
CA SER A 65 -4.89 -1.36 20.06
C SER A 65 -3.53 -1.89 20.45
N LEU A 66 -2.67 -1.02 20.95
CA LEU A 66 -1.46 -1.42 21.64
C LEU A 66 -1.93 -2.16 22.90
N ILE A 67 -1.92 -3.49 22.85
CA ILE A 67 -2.03 -4.29 24.06
C ILE A 67 -0.74 -3.99 24.80
N GLU A 68 -0.81 -3.10 25.80
CA GLU A 68 0.27 -2.89 26.75
C GLU A 68 0.68 -4.26 27.26
N SER A 69 1.85 -4.73 26.81
CA SER A 69 2.48 -5.92 27.35
C SER A 69 2.99 -5.50 28.71
N ASN A 70 2.11 -5.53 29.71
CA ASN A 70 2.46 -5.45 31.12
C ASN A 70 3.55 -6.48 31.38
N ASN A 71 4.75 -6.01 31.70
CA ASN A 71 5.82 -6.80 32.28
C ASN A 71 6.31 -6.06 33.52
#